data_AF-A0A1F2TEB9-F1
#
_entry.id   AF-A0A1F2TEB9-F1
#
_cell.length_a   1.000
_cell.length_b   1.000
_cell.length_c   1.000
_cell.angle_alpha   90.00
_cell.angle_beta   90.00
_cell.angle_gamma   90.00
#
_symmetry.space_group_name_H-M   'P 1'
#
loop_
_entity.id
_entity.type
_entity.pdbx_description
1 polymer ?
#
loop_
_entity_poly.entity_id
_entity_poly.type
_entity_poly.pdbx_seq_one_letter_code
_entity_poly.pdbx_strand_id
1 'polypeptide(L)'
;MDNAAKAAALATGTKVKIDTYGTARDGISAAALSEPAFALMKLYGAGKLADQPGKPQGYEESGSVSRDIPGTGFSAYTSDWPNHTYGMNDDNLKPVGHAGFTVQAQAMAALLQQFATRADYRAAVKKEFAGIKALFGDYLASLEKVYTAPKVSEPK
;
A
#
# COMPACT_ATOMS: atom_id res chain seq x y z
N MET A 1 10.55 12.29 -15.81
CA MET A 1 10.04 13.68 -15.72
C MET A 1 11.18 14.68 -15.74
N ASP A 2 12.21 14.49 -14.93
CA ASP A 2 13.32 15.46 -14.78
C ASP A 2 14.05 15.79 -16.08
N ASN A 3 14.37 14.78 -16.89
CA ASN A 3 15.01 15.00 -18.19
C ASN A 3 14.13 15.80 -19.16
N ALA A 4 12.81 15.61 -19.11
CA ALA A 4 11.89 16.39 -19.93
C ALA A 4 11.85 17.85 -19.46
N ALA A 5 11.79 18.08 -18.14
CA ALA A 5 11.83 19.42 -17.55
C ALA A 5 13.17 20.14 -17.87
N LYS A 6 14.31 19.44 -17.76
CA LYS A 6 15.63 19.96 -18.12
C LYS A 6 15.76 20.24 -19.62
N ALA A 7 15.25 19.36 -20.48
CA ALA A 7 15.25 19.58 -21.92
C ALA A 7 14.40 20.79 -22.32
N ALA A 8 13.23 20.98 -21.71
CA ALA A 8 12.39 22.16 -21.93
C ALA A 8 13.08 23.45 -21.45
N ALA A 9 13.76 23.40 -20.30
CA ALA A 9 14.53 24.52 -19.77
C ALA A 9 15.67 24.91 -20.73
N LEU A 10 16.41 23.92 -21.24
CA LEU A 10 17.45 24.10 -22.24
C LEU A 10 16.91 24.71 -23.54
N ALA A 11 15.80 24.17 -24.06
CA ALA A 11 15.19 24.65 -25.31
C ALA A 11 14.68 26.11 -25.22
N THR A 12 14.41 26.60 -24.01
CA THR A 12 13.87 27.94 -23.77
C THR A 12 14.89 28.91 -23.17
N GLY A 13 16.13 28.47 -22.92
CA GLY A 13 17.16 29.29 -22.26
C GLY A 13 16.80 29.65 -20.81
N THR A 14 15.95 28.87 -20.14
CA THR A 14 15.52 29.09 -18.76
C THR A 14 16.26 28.16 -17.79
N LYS A 15 16.31 28.56 -16.52
CA LYS A 15 16.81 27.70 -15.43
C LYS A 15 15.65 26.92 -14.82
N VAL A 16 15.88 25.65 -14.48
CA VAL A 16 14.91 24.82 -13.76
C VAL A 16 15.51 24.35 -12.45
N LYS A 17 14.74 24.48 -11.36
CA LYS A 17 15.02 23.81 -10.09
C LYS A 17 13.99 22.70 -9.92
N ILE A 18 14.47 21.47 -9.79
CA ILE A 18 13.64 20.30 -9.49
C ILE A 18 13.91 19.95 -8.03
N ASP A 19 12.85 19.97 -7.22
CA ASP A 19 12.90 19.58 -5.81
C ASP A 19 11.95 18.40 -5.62
N THR A 20 12.43 17.34 -4.97
CA THR A 20 11.64 16.12 -4.76
C THR A 20 11.19 16.08 -3.30
N TYR A 21 9.95 16.47 -3.05
CA TYR A 21 9.38 16.43 -1.71
C TYR A 21 8.72 15.07 -1.43
N GLY A 22 9.49 14.18 -0.79
CA GLY A 22 9.05 12.83 -0.44
C GLY A 22 9.20 11.81 -1.57
N THR A 23 9.08 10.52 -1.23
CA THR A 23 9.08 9.43 -2.21
C THR A 23 8.03 8.41 -1.83
N ALA A 24 7.06 8.14 -2.73
CA ALA A 24 6.27 6.94 -2.65
C ALA A 24 7.19 5.74 -2.89
N ARG A 25 7.11 4.73 -2.02
CA ARG A 25 7.90 3.51 -2.13
C ARG A 25 6.96 2.33 -2.16
N ASP A 26 7.21 1.41 -3.07
CA ASP A 26 6.47 0.16 -3.12
C ASP A 26 6.67 -0.61 -1.83
N GLY A 27 5.57 -1.14 -1.31
CA GLY A 27 5.54 -2.01 -0.16
C GLY A 27 5.63 -3.48 -0.52
N ILE A 28 5.73 -4.32 0.50
CA ILE A 28 5.70 -5.78 0.38
C ILE A 28 4.40 -6.28 1.02
N SER A 29 3.72 -7.22 0.37
CA SER A 29 2.60 -7.97 0.94
C SER A 29 3.03 -9.39 1.28
N ALA A 30 2.46 -9.97 2.33
CA ALA A 30 2.68 -11.34 2.76
C ALA A 30 1.32 -12.07 2.82
N ALA A 31 1.17 -13.15 2.06
CA ALA A 31 -0.06 -13.92 1.97
C ALA A 31 -0.45 -14.53 3.32
N ALA A 32 0.54 -14.93 4.14
CA ALA A 32 0.28 -15.42 5.50
C ALA A 32 -0.40 -14.39 6.41
N LEU A 33 -0.36 -13.09 6.10
CA LEU A 33 -1.16 -12.06 6.78
C LEU A 33 -2.46 -11.74 6.02
N SER A 34 -2.37 -11.55 4.71
CA SER A 34 -3.52 -11.08 3.91
C SER A 34 -4.64 -12.10 3.77
N GLU A 35 -4.33 -13.40 3.65
CA GLU A 35 -5.34 -14.46 3.52
C GLU A 35 -6.19 -14.61 4.80
N PRO A 36 -5.60 -14.72 6.00
CA PRO A 36 -6.40 -14.70 7.23
C PRO A 36 -7.16 -13.39 7.44
N ALA A 37 -6.58 -12.25 7.08
CA ALA A 37 -7.27 -10.95 7.18
C ALA A 37 -8.55 -10.96 6.33
N PHE A 38 -8.48 -11.40 5.08
CA PHE A 38 -9.63 -11.53 4.19
C PHE A 38 -10.67 -12.52 4.73
N ALA A 39 -10.21 -13.69 5.20
CA ALA A 39 -11.09 -14.71 5.78
C ALA A 39 -11.84 -14.18 7.02
N LEU A 40 -11.18 -13.41 7.88
CA LEU A 40 -11.79 -12.81 9.07
C LEU A 40 -12.80 -11.72 8.70
N MET A 41 -12.51 -10.90 7.69
CA MET A 41 -13.49 -9.93 7.18
C MET A 41 -14.76 -10.63 6.70
N LYS A 42 -14.63 -11.75 5.99
CA LYS A 42 -15.78 -12.57 5.57
C LYS A 42 -16.51 -13.18 6.76
N LEU A 43 -15.78 -13.72 7.74
CA LEU A 43 -16.34 -14.33 8.95
C LEU A 43 -17.18 -13.34 9.76
N TYR A 44 -16.70 -12.10 9.92
CA TYR A 44 -17.41 -11.06 10.66
C TYR A 44 -18.50 -10.35 9.84
N GLY A 45 -18.70 -10.74 8.58
CA GLY A 45 -19.82 -10.26 7.77
C GLY A 45 -19.55 -8.95 7.02
N ALA A 46 -18.30 -8.73 6.58
CA ALA A 46 -17.99 -7.59 5.71
C ALA A 46 -18.83 -7.63 4.42
N GLY A 47 -19.49 -6.51 4.13
CA GLY A 47 -20.24 -6.33 2.90
C GLY A 47 -19.33 -6.05 1.69
N LYS A 48 -19.82 -6.40 0.49
CA LYS A 48 -19.20 -6.07 -0.81
C LYS A 48 -17.71 -6.40 -0.92
N LEU A 49 -17.27 -7.49 -0.29
CA LEU A 49 -15.91 -7.98 -0.48
C LEU A 49 -15.68 -8.33 -1.95
N ALA A 50 -14.52 -7.92 -2.47
CA ALA A 50 -14.08 -8.36 -3.77
C ALA A 50 -13.52 -9.79 -3.65
N ASP A 51 -14.16 -10.74 -4.32
CA ASP A 51 -13.77 -12.15 -4.30
C ASP A 51 -12.49 -12.43 -5.12
N GLN A 52 -12.04 -11.44 -5.90
CA GLN A 52 -10.85 -11.52 -6.72
C GLN A 52 -9.82 -10.48 -6.27
N PRO A 53 -8.52 -10.82 -6.23
CA PRO A 53 -7.47 -9.87 -5.96
C PRO A 53 -7.55 -8.67 -6.91
N GLY A 54 -7.76 -7.48 -6.34
CA GLY A 54 -7.69 -6.23 -7.08
C GLY A 54 -6.25 -5.86 -7.40
N LYS A 55 -6.05 -5.03 -8.44
CA LYS A 55 -4.81 -4.26 -8.54
C LYS A 55 -4.70 -3.36 -7.30
N PRO A 56 -3.49 -3.10 -6.76
CA PRO A 56 -3.32 -2.05 -5.77
C PRO A 56 -3.95 -0.75 -6.29
N GLN A 57 -4.94 -0.22 -5.58
CA GLN A 57 -5.63 1.02 -5.93
C GLN A 57 -5.32 2.08 -4.89
N GLY A 58 -4.87 3.24 -5.34
CA GLY A 58 -4.53 4.36 -4.48
C GLY A 58 -3.04 4.42 -4.10
N TYR A 59 -2.65 5.59 -3.61
CA TYR A 59 -1.40 5.80 -2.90
C TYR A 59 -1.73 5.72 -1.42
N GLU A 60 -1.06 4.84 -0.69
CA GLU A 60 -1.25 4.67 0.75
C GLU A 60 0.14 4.56 1.39
N GLU A 61 0.43 5.43 2.35
CA GLU A 61 1.78 5.60 2.89
C GLU A 61 2.29 4.36 3.64
N SER A 62 1.40 3.48 4.08
CA SER A 62 1.73 2.20 4.71
C SER A 62 2.62 1.29 3.84
N GLY A 63 2.68 1.48 2.52
CA GLY A 63 3.63 0.78 1.65
C GLY A 63 5.10 0.98 2.06
N SER A 64 5.46 2.17 2.52
CA SER A 64 6.82 2.46 2.98
C SER A 64 7.20 1.66 4.23
N VAL A 65 6.23 1.42 5.13
CA VAL A 65 6.40 0.64 6.35
C VAL A 65 6.39 -0.85 6.06
N SER A 66 5.49 -1.31 5.18
CA SER A 66 5.35 -2.72 4.84
C SER A 66 6.55 -3.30 4.10
N ARG A 67 7.43 -2.45 3.56
CA ARG A 67 8.75 -2.87 3.07
C ARG A 67 9.67 -3.39 4.18
N ASP A 68 9.52 -2.88 5.39
CA ASP A 68 10.46 -3.10 6.47
C ASP A 68 9.93 -4.03 7.57
N ILE A 69 8.62 -4.02 7.81
CA ILE A 69 7.92 -4.87 8.78
C ILE A 69 6.70 -5.51 8.11
N PRO A 70 6.39 -6.80 8.35
CA PRO A 70 5.21 -7.42 7.77
C PRO A 70 3.93 -6.72 8.26
N GLY A 71 3.03 -6.39 7.32
CA GLY A 71 1.77 -5.74 7.61
C GLY A 71 0.68 -6.12 6.60
N THR A 72 -0.58 -5.86 6.97
CA THR A 72 -1.73 -6.00 6.07
C THR A 72 -2.74 -4.91 6.36
N GLY A 73 -3.36 -4.36 5.31
CA GLY A 73 -4.48 -3.44 5.43
C GLY A 73 -5.79 -4.19 5.63
N PHE A 74 -6.77 -3.49 6.18
CA PHE A 74 -8.17 -3.92 6.24
C PHE A 74 -9.04 -2.85 5.60
N SER A 75 -10.04 -3.26 4.83
CA SER A 75 -11.01 -2.32 4.24
C SER A 75 -12.39 -2.96 4.28
N ALA A 76 -13.27 -2.41 5.10
CA ALA A 76 -14.68 -2.79 5.13
C ALA A 76 -15.49 -1.85 4.23
N TYR A 77 -16.58 -2.36 3.67
CA TYR A 77 -17.58 -1.52 3.03
C TYR A 77 -18.26 -0.60 4.06
N THR A 78 -18.25 0.71 3.78
CA THR A 78 -18.84 1.74 4.65
C THR A 78 -19.75 2.73 3.91
N SER A 79 -19.74 2.76 2.57
CA SER A 79 -20.44 3.78 1.77
C SER A 79 -20.58 3.34 0.31
N ASP A 80 -21.67 3.74 -0.33
CA ASP A 80 -21.87 3.64 -1.79
C ASP A 80 -21.29 4.84 -2.56
N TRP A 81 -20.97 5.91 -1.84
CA TRP A 81 -20.34 7.09 -2.41
C TRP A 81 -18.82 6.91 -2.59
N PRO A 82 -18.23 7.52 -3.63
CA PRO A 82 -16.78 7.56 -3.80
C PRO A 82 -16.05 8.20 -2.62
N ASN A 83 -14.77 7.86 -2.49
CA ASN A 83 -13.86 8.47 -1.51
C ASN A 83 -13.85 9.99 -1.63
N HIS A 84 -13.67 10.69 -0.49
CA HIS A 84 -13.59 12.15 -0.39
C HIS A 84 -14.86 12.92 -0.84
N THR A 85 -16.05 12.37 -0.58
CA THR A 85 -17.33 13.04 -0.87
C THR A 85 -18.12 13.35 0.41
N TYR A 86 -19.00 14.35 0.37
CA TYR A 86 -19.92 14.62 1.47
C TYR A 86 -20.88 13.45 1.74
N GLY A 87 -21.31 12.73 0.69
CA GLY A 87 -22.14 11.54 0.85
C GLY A 87 -21.45 10.44 1.66
N MET A 88 -20.16 10.18 1.40
CA MET A 88 -19.35 9.25 2.20
C MET A 88 -19.21 9.74 3.64
N ASN A 89 -18.99 11.05 3.84
CA ASN A 89 -18.89 11.62 5.19
C ASN A 89 -20.18 11.42 6.00
N ASP A 90 -21.34 11.62 5.36
CA ASP A 90 -22.63 11.44 6.01
C ASP A 90 -22.90 9.97 6.38
N ASP A 91 -22.39 9.03 5.58
CA ASP A 91 -22.55 7.59 5.82
C ASP A 91 -21.72 7.08 7.01
N ASN A 92 -20.66 7.79 7.41
CA ASN A 92 -19.82 7.42 8.57
C ASN A 92 -20.62 7.33 9.89
N LEU A 93 -21.65 8.17 10.05
CA LEU A 93 -22.49 8.23 11.25
C LEU A 93 -23.79 7.41 11.12
N LYS A 94 -23.99 6.74 9.98
CA LYS A 94 -25.15 5.89 9.71
C LYS A 94 -24.84 4.43 10.04
N PRO A 95 -25.87 3.56 10.10
CA PRO A 95 -25.68 2.14 10.35
C PRO A 95 -24.66 1.46 9.43
N VAL A 96 -24.54 1.90 8.16
CA VAL A 96 -23.57 1.33 7.20
C VAL A 96 -22.11 1.63 7.61
N GLY A 97 -21.80 2.87 8.01
CA GLY A 97 -20.48 3.24 8.51
C GLY A 97 -20.13 2.51 9.81
N HIS A 98 -21.07 2.45 10.76
CA HIS A 98 -20.87 1.76 12.04
C HIS A 98 -20.67 0.24 11.87
N ALA A 99 -21.43 -0.39 10.96
CA ALA A 99 -21.27 -1.81 10.65
C ALA A 99 -19.90 -2.09 10.05
N GLY A 100 -19.48 -1.31 9.04
CA GLY A 100 -18.15 -1.45 8.44
C GLY A 100 -17.02 -1.27 9.46
N PHE A 101 -17.11 -0.23 10.31
CA PHE A 101 -16.14 0.01 11.39
C PHE A 101 -16.06 -1.16 12.38
N THR A 102 -17.21 -1.70 12.80
CA THR A 102 -17.28 -2.81 13.76
C THR A 102 -16.64 -4.07 13.19
N VAL A 103 -16.99 -4.42 11.95
CA VAL A 103 -16.43 -5.60 11.26
C VAL A 103 -14.91 -5.47 11.10
N GLN A 104 -14.44 -4.30 10.69
CA GLN A 104 -13.01 -4.03 10.53
C GLN A 104 -12.27 -4.19 11.87
N ALA A 105 -12.82 -3.62 12.96
CA ALA A 105 -12.23 -3.72 14.29
C ALA A 105 -12.19 -5.18 14.80
N GLN A 106 -13.25 -5.95 14.59
CA GLN A 106 -13.31 -7.37 14.96
C GLN A 106 -12.27 -8.19 14.19
N ALA A 107 -12.15 -7.99 12.87
CA ALA A 107 -11.19 -8.70 12.03
C ALA A 107 -9.75 -8.36 12.43
N MET A 108 -9.43 -7.08 12.67
CA MET A 108 -8.12 -6.65 13.14
C MET A 108 -7.78 -7.27 14.51
N ALA A 109 -8.72 -7.24 15.45
CA ALA A 109 -8.52 -7.81 16.79
C ALA A 109 -8.29 -9.32 16.74
N ALA A 110 -9.06 -10.05 15.93
CA ALA A 110 -8.90 -11.48 15.75
C ALA A 110 -7.56 -11.85 15.11
N LEU A 111 -7.13 -11.13 14.08
CA LEU A 111 -5.82 -11.37 13.46
C LEU A 111 -4.69 -11.09 14.45
N LEU A 112 -4.78 -9.98 15.19
CA LEU A 112 -3.81 -9.65 16.22
C LEU A 112 -3.75 -10.72 17.30
N GLN A 113 -4.90 -11.24 17.76
CA GLN A 113 -4.96 -12.33 18.73
C GLN A 113 -4.26 -13.59 18.20
N GLN A 114 -4.55 -13.98 16.95
CA GLN A 114 -3.92 -15.14 16.32
C GLN A 114 -2.41 -14.94 16.25
N PHE A 115 -1.96 -13.79 15.76
CA PHE A 115 -0.54 -13.45 15.67
C PHE A 115 0.13 -13.44 17.06
N ALA A 116 -0.49 -12.84 18.08
CA ALA A 116 0.08 -12.73 19.42
C ALA A 116 0.15 -14.08 20.15
N THR A 117 -0.77 -15.00 19.89
CA THR A 117 -0.89 -16.25 20.66
C THR A 117 -0.29 -17.47 19.96
N ARG A 118 -0.14 -17.44 18.63
CA ARG A 118 0.36 -18.58 17.85
C ARG A 118 1.80 -18.36 17.37
N ALA A 119 2.75 -19.00 18.06
CA ALA A 119 4.18 -18.88 17.73
C ALA A 119 4.53 -19.46 16.36
N ASP A 120 3.90 -20.57 15.98
CA ASP A 120 3.98 -21.20 14.65
C ASP A 120 3.55 -20.23 13.55
N TYR A 121 2.44 -19.52 13.78
CA TYR A 121 1.91 -18.56 12.83
C TYR A 121 2.83 -17.35 12.64
N ARG A 122 3.34 -16.77 13.74
CA ARG A 122 4.35 -15.68 13.65
C ARG A 122 5.60 -16.10 12.90
N ALA A 123 6.06 -17.34 13.12
CA ALA A 123 7.23 -17.86 12.44
C ALA A 123 6.99 -18.01 10.94
N ALA A 124 5.80 -18.46 10.53
CA ALA A 124 5.39 -18.54 9.13
C ALA A 124 5.38 -17.16 8.45
N VAL A 125 4.74 -16.16 9.07
CA VAL A 125 4.72 -14.77 8.57
C VAL A 125 6.14 -14.22 8.43
N LYS A 126 7.00 -14.40 9.45
CA LYS A 126 8.39 -13.92 9.41
C LYS A 126 9.20 -14.58 8.29
N LYS A 127 9.02 -15.89 8.09
CA LYS A 127 9.72 -16.65 7.05
C LYS A 127 9.33 -16.17 5.65
N GLU A 128 8.03 -16.04 5.39
CA GLU A 128 7.53 -15.55 4.10
C GLU A 128 8.03 -14.12 3.84
N PHE A 129 7.84 -13.22 4.81
CA PHE A 129 8.24 -11.82 4.66
C PHE A 129 9.74 -11.66 4.38
N ALA A 130 10.59 -12.39 5.08
CA ALA A 130 12.04 -12.36 4.84
C ALA A 130 12.39 -12.80 3.42
N GLY A 131 11.71 -13.83 2.91
CA GLY A 131 11.89 -14.30 1.53
C GLY A 131 11.47 -13.25 0.50
N ILE A 132 10.29 -12.65 0.65
CA ILE A 132 9.80 -11.63 -0.28
C ILE A 132 10.67 -10.37 -0.21
N LYS A 133 11.12 -9.97 0.99
CA LYS A 133 12.02 -8.82 1.16
C LYS A 133 13.36 -9.01 0.44
N ALA A 134 13.92 -10.21 0.45
CA ALA A 134 15.13 -10.51 -0.31
C ALA A 134 14.89 -10.38 -1.83
N LEU A 135 13.82 -11.01 -2.33
CA LEU A 135 13.45 -10.94 -3.75
C LEU A 135 13.16 -9.51 -4.21
N PHE A 136 12.51 -8.71 -3.37
CA PHE A 136 12.26 -7.29 -3.64
C PHE A 136 13.56 -6.49 -3.71
N GLY A 137 14.53 -6.78 -2.83
CA GLY A 137 15.87 -6.20 -2.92
C GLY A 137 16.58 -6.54 -4.23
N ASP A 138 16.53 -7.79 -4.67
CA ASP A 138 17.11 -8.24 -5.94
C ASP A 138 16.45 -7.55 -7.15
N TYR A 139 15.12 -7.37 -7.07
CA TYR A 139 14.35 -6.64 -8.07
C TYR A 139 14.80 -5.17 -8.18
N LEU A 140 14.87 -4.45 -7.06
CA LEU A 140 15.33 -3.05 -7.03
C LEU A 140 16.76 -2.90 -7.57
N ALA A 141 17.68 -3.77 -7.14
CA ALA A 141 19.06 -3.76 -7.63
C ALA A 141 19.15 -4.04 -9.14
N SER A 142 18.22 -4.83 -9.69
CA SER A 142 18.13 -5.07 -11.12
C SER A 142 17.60 -3.85 -11.88
N LEU A 143 16.59 -3.16 -11.33
CA LEU A 143 16.08 -1.92 -11.92
C LEU A 143 17.14 -0.83 -11.99
N GLU A 144 17.95 -0.65 -10.94
CA GLU A 144 19.01 0.35 -10.90
C GLU A 144 20.04 0.18 -12.04
N LYS A 145 20.34 -1.07 -12.42
CA LYS A 145 21.25 -1.37 -13.53
C LYS A 145 20.69 -0.97 -14.89
N VAL A 146 19.37 -1.11 -15.07
CA VAL A 146 18.69 -0.86 -16.35
C VAL A 146 18.36 0.63 -16.51
N TYR A 147 18.01 1.31 -15.43
CA TYR A 147 17.57 2.70 -15.43
C TYR A 147 18.68 3.70 -15.04
N THR A 148 19.91 3.50 -15.50
CA THR A 148 20.95 4.54 -15.40
C THR A 148 20.50 5.81 -16.12
N ALA A 149 20.32 6.90 -15.38
CA ALA A 149 19.86 8.16 -15.94
C ALA A 149 20.90 8.73 -16.94
N PRO A 150 20.48 9.10 -18.17
CA PRO A 150 21.37 9.79 -19.09
C PRO A 150 21.75 11.17 -18.54
N LYS A 151 23.04 11.54 -18.64
CA LYS A 151 23.51 12.87 -18.22
C LYS A 151 23.08 13.92 -19.26
N VAL A 152 22.21 14.84 -18.85
CA VAL A 152 21.87 16.04 -19.63
C VAL A 152 22.69 17.21 -19.09
N SER A 153 23.41 17.91 -19.96
CA SER A 153 24.19 19.11 -19.60
C SER A 153 23.29 20.29 -19.25
N GLU A 154 23.70 21.10 -18.27
CA GLU A 154 23.00 22.35 -17.91
C GLU A 154 23.11 23.40 -19.03
N PRO A 155 22.11 24.29 -19.18
CA PRO A 155 22.21 25.44 -20.08
C PRO A 155 23.36 26.37 -19.66
N LYS A 156 24.04 26.98 -20.65
CA LYS A 156 25.10 27.97 -20.42
C LYS A 156 24.54 29.31 -19.94
#